data_AF-A0A2Y9DFD4-F1
#
_entry.id   AF-A0A2Y9DFD4-F1
#
_cell.length_a   1.000
_cell.length_b   1.000
_cell.length_c   1.000
_cell.angle_alpha   90.00
_cell.angle_beta   90.00
_cell.angle_gamma   90.00
#
_symmetry.space_group_name_H-M   'P 1'
#
loop_
_entity.id
_entity.type
_entity.pdbx_description
1 polymer ?
#
loop_
_entity_poly.entity_id
_entity_poly.type
_entity_poly.pdbx_seq_one_letter_code
_entity_poly.pdbx_strand_id
1 'polypeptide(L)'
;MNNETTTLISLKEAMKRVDDKLQALEAQFKELDFAKDNLTQKFEYHSQTLASQAAQEEMWRAVLALKFTSVELNILYSYVIEVLICLHTCVLEKLPDLVRGLPTLASVLRRKVKNKRIGVVWESVLEEFGLQEGDIIALCTFFIAHGNKAEHYPAKVRQTSIRDVTLLITTMVKNQALQDGLLRAVQVTEKGKAARASKEQKSSLKELIPSVKN
;
A
#
# COMPACT_ATOMS: atom_id res chain seq x y z
N MET A 1 -77.57 -15.94 34.09
CA MET A 1 -76.37 -15.08 34.09
C MET A 1 -75.04 -15.85 33.96
N ASN A 2 -74.99 -17.08 33.42
CA ASN A 2 -73.72 -17.85 33.38
C ASN A 2 -73.01 -17.88 32.01
N ASN A 3 -73.75 -17.73 30.91
CA ASN A 3 -73.17 -17.87 29.57
C ASN A 3 -72.34 -16.66 29.14
N GLU A 4 -72.77 -15.44 29.49
CA GLU A 4 -72.07 -14.19 29.16
C GLU A 4 -70.73 -14.06 29.89
N THR A 5 -70.66 -14.48 31.15
CA THR A 5 -69.41 -14.48 31.93
C THR A 5 -68.40 -15.48 31.35
N THR A 6 -68.89 -16.63 30.87
CA THR A 6 -68.05 -17.68 30.28
C THR A 6 -67.49 -17.27 28.91
N THR A 7 -68.28 -16.60 28.07
CA THR A 7 -67.79 -16.07 26.77
C THR A 7 -66.79 -14.93 26.95
N LEU A 8 -66.98 -14.06 27.93
CA LEU A 8 -66.04 -12.96 28.23
C LEU A 8 -64.68 -13.48 28.73
N ILE A 9 -64.67 -14.53 29.56
CA ILE A 9 -63.44 -15.21 30.00
C ILE A 9 -62.71 -15.84 28.80
N SER A 10 -63.43 -16.57 27.94
CA SER A 10 -62.86 -17.20 26.74
C SER A 10 -62.26 -16.17 25.77
N LEU A 11 -62.93 -15.02 25.58
CA LEU A 11 -62.41 -13.92 24.77
C LEU A 11 -61.13 -13.32 25.36
N LYS A 12 -61.08 -13.11 26.68
CA LYS A 12 -59.90 -12.58 27.37
C LYS A 12 -58.70 -13.52 27.24
N GLU A 13 -58.92 -14.83 27.36
CA GLU A 13 -57.88 -15.83 27.14
C GLU A 13 -57.40 -15.85 25.69
N ALA A 14 -58.32 -15.72 24.73
CA ALA A 14 -57.96 -15.62 23.31
C ALA A 14 -57.12 -14.37 23.02
N MET A 15 -57.48 -13.21 23.57
CA MET A 15 -56.69 -11.99 23.44
C MET A 15 -55.29 -12.14 24.04
N LYS A 16 -55.18 -12.75 25.23
CA LYS A 16 -53.88 -13.02 25.84
C LYS A 16 -53.01 -13.93 24.96
N ARG A 17 -53.58 -15.01 24.42
CA ARG A 17 -52.86 -15.91 23.49
C ARG A 17 -52.40 -15.21 22.21
N VAL A 18 -53.17 -14.24 21.72
CA VAL A 18 -52.79 -13.44 20.55
C VAL A 18 -51.65 -12.48 20.91
N ASP A 19 -51.72 -11.81 22.04
CA ASP A 19 -50.68 -10.91 22.53
C ASP A 19 -49.34 -11.64 22.75
N ASP A 20 -49.37 -12.79 23.43
CA ASP A 20 -48.20 -13.65 23.64
C ASP A 20 -47.56 -14.07 22.30
N LYS A 21 -48.38 -14.37 21.29
CA LYS A 21 -47.91 -14.72 19.93
C LYS A 21 -47.32 -13.51 19.19
N LEU A 22 -47.91 -12.33 19.34
CA LEU A 22 -47.38 -11.10 18.74
C LEU A 22 -46.03 -10.74 19.35
N GLN A 23 -45.88 -10.85 20.67
CA GLN A 23 -44.59 -10.63 21.35
C GLN A 23 -43.53 -11.65 20.92
N ALA A 24 -43.90 -12.93 20.80
CA ALA A 24 -43.00 -13.96 20.30
C ALA A 24 -42.56 -13.68 18.84
N LEU A 25 -43.50 -13.23 17.99
CA LEU A 25 -43.20 -12.88 16.61
C LEU A 25 -42.30 -11.63 16.52
N GLU A 26 -42.54 -10.63 17.37
CA GLU A 26 -41.69 -9.43 17.46
C GLU A 26 -40.26 -9.80 17.88
N ALA A 27 -40.09 -10.69 18.87
CA ALA A 27 -38.78 -11.19 19.27
C ALA A 27 -38.07 -11.90 18.11
N GLN A 28 -38.79 -12.73 17.34
CA GLN A 28 -38.23 -13.40 16.15
C GLN A 28 -37.83 -12.41 15.05
N PHE A 29 -38.61 -11.35 14.81
CA PHE A 29 -38.23 -10.30 13.86
C PHE A 29 -36.97 -9.55 14.30
N LYS A 30 -36.85 -9.24 15.60
CA LYS A 30 -35.63 -8.62 16.16
C LYS A 30 -34.39 -9.51 16.00
N GLU A 31 -34.53 -10.82 16.25
CA GLU A 31 -33.45 -11.77 16.01
C GLU A 31 -33.08 -11.86 14.53
N LEU A 32 -34.07 -11.85 13.64
CA LEU A 32 -33.86 -11.88 12.20
C LEU A 32 -33.15 -10.61 11.70
N ASP A 33 -33.54 -9.44 12.18
CA ASP A 33 -32.88 -8.18 11.84
C ASP A 33 -31.42 -8.18 12.32
N PHE A 34 -31.15 -8.63 13.55
CA PHE A 34 -29.78 -8.78 14.03
C PHE A 34 -28.95 -9.76 13.18
N ALA A 35 -29.54 -10.90 12.81
CA ALA A 35 -28.89 -11.88 11.94
C ALA A 35 -28.59 -11.31 10.55
N LYS A 36 -29.53 -10.55 9.98
CA LYS A 36 -29.37 -9.85 8.69
C LYS A 36 -28.23 -8.84 8.75
N ASP A 37 -28.18 -8.01 9.79
CA ASP A 37 -27.14 -6.98 9.92
C ASP A 37 -25.75 -7.62 10.06
N ASN A 38 -25.63 -8.67 10.89
CA ASN A 38 -24.40 -9.44 11.03
C ASN A 38 -23.96 -10.09 9.71
N LEU A 39 -24.91 -10.67 8.95
CA LEU A 39 -24.61 -11.27 7.66
C LEU A 39 -24.17 -10.22 6.63
N THR A 40 -24.82 -9.06 6.63
CA THR A 40 -24.47 -7.93 5.75
C THR A 40 -23.06 -7.45 6.02
N GLN A 41 -22.71 -7.24 7.30
CA GLN A 41 -21.36 -6.84 7.70
C GLN A 41 -20.29 -7.86 7.27
N LYS A 42 -20.57 -9.16 7.46
CA LYS A 42 -19.65 -10.23 7.02
C LYS A 42 -19.48 -10.23 5.50
N PHE A 43 -20.57 -10.08 4.76
CA PHE A 43 -20.52 -10.06 3.30
C PHE A 43 -19.71 -8.88 2.78
N GLU A 44 -19.89 -7.69 3.37
CA GLU A 44 -19.12 -6.51 3.03
C GLU A 44 -17.62 -6.69 3.31
N TYR A 45 -17.26 -7.22 4.47
CA TYR A 45 -15.87 -7.55 4.81
C TYR A 45 -15.23 -8.52 3.79
N HIS A 46 -15.96 -9.59 3.43
CA HIS A 46 -15.48 -10.56 2.44
C HIS A 46 -15.39 -9.97 1.04
N SER A 47 -16.34 -9.11 0.66
CA SER A 47 -16.33 -8.41 -0.63
C SER A 47 -15.09 -7.51 -0.76
N GLN A 48 -14.80 -6.71 0.26
CA GLN A 48 -13.60 -5.86 0.29
C GLN A 48 -12.30 -6.70 0.25
N THR A 49 -12.26 -7.80 1.00
CA THR A 49 -11.12 -8.72 1.00
C THR A 49 -10.90 -9.32 -0.39
N LEU A 50 -11.96 -9.80 -1.05
CA LEU A 50 -11.87 -10.39 -2.38
C LEU A 50 -11.43 -9.36 -3.43
N ALA A 51 -11.95 -8.14 -3.36
CA ALA A 51 -11.52 -7.05 -4.25
C ALA A 51 -10.03 -6.74 -4.09
N SER A 52 -9.53 -6.69 -2.85
CA SER A 52 -8.10 -6.47 -2.58
C SER A 52 -7.21 -7.61 -3.10
N GLN A 53 -7.66 -8.86 -2.95
CA GLN A 53 -6.96 -10.03 -3.48
C GLN A 53 -6.92 -10.02 -5.01
N ALA A 54 -8.05 -9.72 -5.66
CA ALA A 54 -8.12 -9.61 -7.11
C ALA A 54 -7.17 -8.52 -7.66
N ALA A 55 -7.10 -7.36 -6.99
CA ALA A 55 -6.16 -6.31 -7.36
C ALA A 55 -4.69 -6.74 -7.19
N GLN A 56 -4.38 -7.47 -6.12
CA GLN A 56 -3.03 -8.00 -5.89
C GLN A 56 -2.66 -9.07 -6.93
N GLU A 57 -3.58 -9.98 -7.26
CA GLU A 57 -3.37 -10.99 -8.31
C GLU A 57 -3.13 -10.35 -9.67
N GLU A 58 -3.91 -9.33 -10.03
CA GLU A 58 -3.73 -8.60 -11.29
C GLU A 58 -2.36 -7.93 -11.35
N MET A 59 -1.90 -7.32 -10.25
CA MET A 59 -0.54 -6.76 -10.15
C MET A 59 0.53 -7.85 -10.37
N TRP A 60 0.41 -9.00 -9.71
CA TRP A 60 1.35 -10.12 -9.90
C TRP A 60 1.36 -10.63 -11.34
N ARG A 61 0.19 -10.84 -11.94
CA ARG A 61 0.06 -11.27 -13.33
C ARG A 61 0.71 -10.26 -14.27
N ALA A 62 0.45 -8.97 -14.08
CA ALA A 62 1.05 -7.91 -14.88
C ALA A 62 2.57 -7.90 -14.79
N VAL A 63 3.14 -7.99 -13.58
CA VAL A 63 4.60 -8.02 -13.36
C VAL A 63 5.25 -9.25 -14.00
N LEU A 64 4.63 -10.43 -13.86
CA LEU A 64 5.15 -11.69 -14.39
C LEU A 64 5.01 -11.80 -15.91
N ALA A 65 4.04 -11.11 -16.51
CA ALA A 65 3.83 -11.10 -17.96
C ALA A 65 4.82 -10.21 -18.73
N LEU A 66 5.62 -9.40 -18.03
CA LEU A 66 6.60 -8.51 -18.65
C LEU A 66 7.69 -9.29 -19.39
N LYS A 67 7.90 -8.93 -20.66
CA LYS A 67 8.89 -9.55 -21.54
C LYS A 67 10.06 -8.61 -21.80
N PHE A 68 10.76 -8.25 -20.73
CA PHE A 68 12.01 -7.48 -20.84
C PHE A 68 13.17 -8.37 -21.25
N THR A 69 14.09 -7.82 -22.04
CA THR A 69 15.44 -8.36 -22.14
C THR A 69 16.15 -8.29 -20.78
N SER A 70 17.19 -9.10 -20.59
CA SER A 70 17.96 -9.07 -19.34
C SER A 70 18.51 -7.67 -19.01
N VAL A 71 18.97 -6.93 -20.03
CA VAL A 71 19.49 -5.57 -19.84
C VAL A 71 18.40 -4.60 -19.39
N GLU A 72 17.25 -4.60 -20.06
CA GLU A 72 16.09 -3.77 -19.68
C GLU A 72 15.61 -4.09 -18.27
N LEU A 73 15.51 -5.38 -17.94
CA LEU A 73 15.10 -5.83 -16.61
C LEU A 73 16.09 -5.35 -15.53
N ASN A 74 17.40 -5.52 -15.74
CA ASN A 74 18.43 -5.10 -14.80
C ASN A 74 18.39 -3.59 -14.55
N ILE A 75 18.17 -2.79 -15.60
CA ILE A 75 18.08 -1.33 -15.48
C ILE A 75 16.87 -0.92 -14.65
N LEU A 76 15.68 -1.45 -14.95
CA LEU A 76 14.47 -1.14 -14.20
C LEU A 76 14.57 -1.63 -12.75
N TYR A 77 15.04 -2.85 -12.55
CA TYR A 77 15.28 -3.41 -11.22
C TYR A 77 16.22 -2.55 -10.38
N SER A 78 17.24 -1.97 -11.00
CA SER A 78 18.16 -1.06 -10.32
C SER A 78 17.50 0.25 -9.89
N TYR A 79 16.58 0.80 -10.70
CA TYR A 79 15.76 1.93 -10.28
C TYR A 79 14.87 1.59 -9.10
N VAL A 80 14.22 0.44 -9.13
CA VAL A 80 13.39 -0.04 -8.02
C VAL A 80 14.21 -0.18 -6.73
N ILE A 81 15.35 -0.89 -6.78
CA ILE A 81 16.23 -1.06 -5.62
C ILE A 81 16.66 0.27 -5.04
N GLU A 82 17.10 1.22 -5.86
CA GLU A 82 17.57 2.52 -5.37
C GLU A 82 16.47 3.29 -4.65
N VAL A 83 15.22 3.24 -5.13
CA VAL A 83 14.09 3.85 -4.42
C VAL A 83 13.83 3.16 -3.10
N LEU A 84 13.78 1.82 -3.07
CA LEU A 84 13.54 1.07 -1.83
C LEU A 84 14.62 1.34 -0.77
N ILE A 85 15.89 1.47 -1.20
CA ILE A 85 17.01 1.85 -0.33
C ILE A 85 16.86 3.30 0.15
N CYS A 86 16.53 4.24 -0.73
CA CYS A 86 16.32 5.64 -0.37
C CYS A 86 15.20 5.79 0.67
N LEU A 87 14.06 5.14 0.45
CA LEU A 87 12.94 5.14 1.38
C LEU A 87 13.35 4.59 2.75
N HIS A 88 14.03 3.45 2.79
CA HIS A 88 14.49 2.87 4.04
C HIS A 88 15.47 3.80 4.78
N THR A 89 16.43 4.36 4.05
CA THR A 89 17.44 5.26 4.62
C THR A 89 16.80 6.53 5.19
N CYS A 90 15.90 7.17 4.45
CA CYS A 90 15.22 8.39 4.91
C CYS A 90 14.32 8.15 6.14
N VAL A 91 13.67 6.98 6.21
CA VAL A 91 12.92 6.60 7.43
C VAL A 91 13.85 6.45 8.63
N LEU A 92 15.03 5.84 8.45
CA LEU A 92 16.01 5.67 9.52
C LEU A 92 16.63 6.99 9.97
N GLU A 93 16.90 7.91 9.05
CA GLU A 93 17.38 9.26 9.36
C GLU A 93 16.38 10.03 10.23
N LYS A 94 15.07 9.85 10.00
CA LYS A 94 14.00 10.47 10.80
C LYS A 94 13.68 9.73 12.10
N LEU A 95 14.09 8.46 12.22
CA LEU A 95 13.85 7.60 13.39
C LEU A 95 15.15 6.95 13.89
N PRO A 96 16.16 7.75 14.30
CA PRO A 96 17.49 7.24 14.64
C PRO A 96 17.47 6.28 15.85
N ASP A 97 16.51 6.44 16.75
CA ASP A 97 16.31 5.59 17.92
C ASP A 97 15.76 4.19 17.58
N LEU A 98 15.12 4.03 16.41
CA LEU A 98 14.50 2.77 15.98
C LEU A 98 15.33 1.99 14.96
N VAL A 99 16.55 2.44 14.63
CA VAL A 99 17.43 1.82 13.63
C VAL A 99 17.64 0.32 13.86
N ARG A 100 17.91 -0.09 15.11
CA ARG A 100 18.07 -1.52 15.45
C ARG A 100 16.80 -2.33 15.24
N GLY A 101 15.64 -1.70 15.38
CA GLY A 101 14.33 -2.33 15.18
C GLY A 101 13.89 -2.34 13.72
N LEU A 102 14.55 -1.60 12.85
CA LEU A 102 14.16 -1.38 11.46
C LEU A 102 15.29 -1.75 10.47
N PRO A 103 15.80 -3.00 10.51
CA PRO A 103 16.96 -3.39 9.69
C PRO A 103 16.69 -3.37 8.18
N THR A 104 15.43 -3.44 7.75
CA THR A 104 15.05 -3.49 6.33
C THR A 104 13.78 -2.70 6.04
N LEU A 105 13.54 -2.34 4.78
CA LEU A 105 12.25 -1.75 4.37
C LEU A 105 11.06 -2.65 4.75
N ALA A 106 11.20 -3.98 4.61
CA ALA A 106 10.16 -4.93 5.01
C ALA A 106 9.82 -4.87 6.51
N SER A 107 10.77 -4.49 7.37
CA SER A 107 10.51 -4.28 8.79
C SER A 107 9.77 -2.96 9.05
N VAL A 108 10.03 -1.91 8.27
CA VAL A 108 9.26 -0.66 8.28
C VAL A 108 7.81 -0.92 7.87
N LEU A 109 7.60 -1.57 6.72
CA LEU A 109 6.27 -1.89 6.19
C LEU A 109 5.44 -2.76 7.13
N ARG A 110 6.07 -3.70 7.83
CA ARG A 110 5.37 -4.53 8.84
C ARG A 110 5.02 -3.76 10.11
N ARG A 111 5.88 -2.83 10.55
CA ARG A 111 5.70 -2.13 11.83
C ARG A 111 4.88 -0.86 11.72
N LYS A 112 4.79 -0.23 10.54
CA LYS A 112 4.03 1.02 10.34
C LYS A 112 2.55 0.91 10.73
N VAL A 113 1.95 -0.27 10.55
CA VAL A 113 0.53 -0.52 10.90
C VAL A 113 0.32 -0.55 12.42
N LYS A 114 1.31 -1.00 13.18
CA LYS A 114 1.21 -1.15 14.65
C LYS A 114 1.81 0.03 15.41
N ASN A 115 2.75 0.75 14.80
CA ASN A 115 3.46 1.85 15.44
C ASN A 115 3.15 3.16 14.68
N LYS A 116 2.33 4.00 15.30
CA LYS A 116 1.88 5.28 14.75
C LYS A 116 3.05 6.19 14.35
N ARG A 117 4.13 6.23 15.13
CA ARG A 117 5.29 7.08 14.83
C ARG A 117 6.00 6.63 13.54
N ILE A 118 6.11 5.32 13.33
CA ILE A 118 6.63 4.77 12.07
C ILE A 118 5.66 5.09 10.92
N GLY A 119 4.36 4.95 11.14
CA GLY A 119 3.33 5.29 10.14
C GLY A 119 3.42 6.74 9.65
N VAL A 120 3.47 7.70 10.58
CA VAL A 120 3.55 9.14 10.24
C VAL A 120 4.85 9.46 9.49
N VAL A 121 5.99 8.92 9.95
CA VAL A 121 7.27 9.14 9.24
C VAL A 121 7.26 8.49 7.87
N TRP A 122 6.67 7.31 7.73
CA TRP A 122 6.53 6.63 6.45
C TRP A 122 5.72 7.46 5.46
N GLU A 123 4.54 7.95 5.86
CA GLU A 123 3.69 8.80 5.03
C GLU A 123 4.41 10.10 4.62
N SER A 124 5.08 10.76 5.57
CA SER A 124 5.87 11.96 5.29
C SER A 124 7.02 11.69 4.29
N VAL A 125 7.70 10.55 4.41
CA VAL A 125 8.77 10.18 3.46
C VAL A 125 8.17 9.88 2.08
N LEU A 126 7.02 9.21 1.99
CA LEU A 126 6.34 8.99 0.72
C LEU A 126 5.94 10.30 0.04
N GLU A 127 5.39 11.25 0.80
CA GLU A 127 5.05 12.59 0.30
C GLU A 127 6.27 13.35 -0.22
N GLU A 128 7.42 13.29 0.49
CA GLU A 128 8.68 13.91 0.06
C GLU A 128 9.17 13.39 -1.29
N PHE A 129 8.92 12.11 -1.57
CA PHE A 129 9.28 11.47 -2.85
C PHE A 129 8.14 11.52 -3.88
N GLY A 130 6.97 12.08 -3.54
CA GLY A 130 5.78 12.08 -4.41
C GLY A 130 5.28 10.67 -4.74
N LEU A 131 5.45 9.72 -3.82
CA LEU A 131 5.04 8.33 -3.93
C LEU A 131 3.76 8.09 -3.14
N GLN A 132 2.95 7.14 -3.58
CA GLN A 132 1.77 6.64 -2.88
C GLN A 132 1.99 5.19 -2.44
N GLU A 133 1.17 4.71 -1.50
CA GLU A 133 1.26 3.32 -1.01
C GLU A 133 1.09 2.30 -2.16
N GLY A 134 0.23 2.60 -3.15
CA GLY A 134 0.06 1.78 -4.35
C GLY A 134 1.34 1.63 -5.18
N ASP A 135 2.17 2.67 -5.25
CA ASP A 135 3.46 2.62 -5.94
C ASP A 135 4.41 1.68 -5.22
N ILE A 136 4.42 1.73 -3.89
CA ILE A 136 5.29 0.87 -3.09
C ILE A 136 4.87 -0.59 -3.24
N ILE A 137 3.57 -0.88 -3.32
CA ILE A 137 3.08 -2.23 -3.61
C ILE A 137 3.57 -2.68 -4.99
N ALA A 138 3.44 -1.86 -6.02
CA ALA A 138 3.92 -2.18 -7.37
C ALA A 138 5.44 -2.41 -7.40
N LEU A 139 6.22 -1.52 -6.78
CA LEU A 139 7.68 -1.61 -6.71
C LEU A 139 8.16 -2.83 -5.90
N CYS A 140 7.52 -3.12 -4.76
CA CYS A 140 7.83 -4.32 -3.98
C CYS A 140 7.48 -5.59 -4.75
N THR A 141 6.33 -5.62 -5.44
CA THR A 141 5.92 -6.76 -6.27
C THR A 141 6.93 -7.00 -7.39
N PHE A 142 7.35 -5.93 -8.08
CA PHE A 142 8.39 -6.00 -9.11
C PHE A 142 9.72 -6.52 -8.55
N PHE A 143 10.16 -5.99 -7.41
CA PHE A 143 11.39 -6.41 -6.74
C PHE A 143 11.36 -7.91 -6.39
N ILE A 144 10.26 -8.39 -5.81
CA ILE A 144 10.13 -9.79 -5.41
C ILE A 144 10.05 -10.71 -6.64
N ALA A 145 9.29 -10.33 -7.66
CA ALA A 145 9.09 -11.16 -8.86
C ALA A 145 10.38 -11.39 -9.66
N HIS A 146 11.27 -10.40 -9.69
CA HIS A 146 12.45 -10.40 -10.56
C HIS A 146 13.78 -10.48 -9.81
N GLY A 147 13.76 -10.44 -8.48
CA GLY A 147 14.98 -10.34 -7.68
C GLY A 147 15.94 -11.52 -7.74
N ASN A 148 15.48 -12.70 -8.19
CA ASN A 148 16.34 -13.87 -8.43
C ASN A 148 16.97 -13.89 -9.83
N LYS A 149 16.52 -13.03 -10.74
CA LYS A 149 16.96 -12.98 -12.15
C LYS A 149 17.72 -11.71 -12.50
N ALA A 150 17.51 -10.65 -11.72
CA ALA A 150 18.00 -9.32 -12.03
C ALA A 150 19.28 -8.98 -11.26
N GLU A 151 20.19 -8.29 -11.94
CA GLU A 151 21.42 -7.75 -11.37
C GLU A 151 21.33 -6.23 -11.19
N HIS A 152 21.99 -5.72 -10.15
CA HIS A 152 22.03 -4.28 -9.91
C HIS A 152 23.08 -3.59 -10.79
N TYR A 153 22.62 -2.67 -11.63
CA TYR A 153 23.44 -1.82 -12.48
C TYR A 153 23.61 -0.43 -11.86
N PRO A 154 24.85 0.00 -11.60
CA PRO A 154 25.11 1.33 -11.07
C PRO A 154 24.74 2.41 -12.09
N ALA A 155 24.47 3.62 -11.58
CA ALA A 155 23.99 4.76 -12.36
C ALA A 155 24.72 5.01 -13.69
N LYS A 156 26.06 4.88 -13.71
CA LYS A 156 26.89 5.09 -14.91
C LYS A 156 26.56 4.09 -16.02
N VAL A 157 26.32 2.83 -15.67
CA VAL A 157 26.02 1.76 -16.62
C VAL A 157 24.60 1.93 -17.18
N ARG A 158 23.63 2.28 -16.34
CA ARG A 158 22.24 2.50 -16.77
C ARG A 158 22.11 3.56 -17.87
N GLN A 159 22.82 4.68 -17.72
CA GLN A 159 22.78 5.80 -18.68
C GLN A 159 23.39 5.43 -20.05
N THR A 160 24.39 4.54 -20.06
CA THR A 160 24.99 4.08 -21.32
C THR A 160 24.16 3.02 -22.04
N SER A 161 23.31 2.29 -21.33
CA SER A 161 22.61 1.12 -21.87
C SER A 161 21.26 1.45 -22.51
N ILE A 162 20.50 2.42 -21.97
CA ILE A 162 19.20 2.81 -22.51
C ILE A 162 19.09 4.33 -22.55
N ARG A 163 18.84 4.88 -23.75
CA ARG A 163 18.66 6.32 -23.98
C ARG A 163 17.35 6.86 -23.39
N ASP A 164 16.27 6.07 -23.39
CA ASP A 164 14.97 6.50 -22.88
C ASP A 164 14.25 5.38 -22.12
N VAL A 165 14.46 5.34 -20.81
CA VAL A 165 13.82 4.37 -19.90
C VAL A 165 12.33 4.67 -19.72
N THR A 166 11.92 5.94 -19.85
CA THR A 166 10.51 6.35 -19.76
C THR A 166 9.71 5.79 -20.93
N LEU A 167 10.26 5.87 -22.14
CA LEU A 167 9.66 5.27 -23.33
C LEU A 167 9.55 3.74 -23.21
N LEU A 168 10.59 3.07 -22.69
CA LEU A 168 10.54 1.63 -22.42
C LEU A 168 9.37 1.27 -21.49
N ILE A 169 9.23 1.99 -20.37
CA ILE A 169 8.17 1.70 -19.38
C ILE A 169 6.79 1.92 -20.00
N THR A 170 6.57 3.06 -20.65
CA THR A 170 5.27 3.41 -21.25
C THR A 170 4.85 2.48 -22.38
N THR A 171 5.81 1.92 -23.13
CA THR A 171 5.51 1.00 -24.24
C THR A 171 5.26 -0.42 -23.76
N MET A 172 6.09 -0.93 -22.84
CA MET A 172 6.09 -2.34 -22.44
C MET A 172 5.16 -2.65 -21.26
N VAL A 173 4.92 -1.70 -20.36
CA VAL A 173 4.11 -1.91 -19.16
C VAL A 173 2.68 -1.49 -19.43
N LYS A 174 1.77 -2.45 -19.51
CA LYS A 174 0.33 -2.21 -19.80
C LYS A 174 -0.51 -1.93 -18.55
N ASN A 175 -0.12 -2.48 -17.40
CA ASN A 175 -0.81 -2.22 -16.15
C ASN A 175 -0.48 -0.81 -15.66
N GLN A 176 -1.49 0.05 -15.50
CA GLN A 176 -1.30 1.46 -15.20
C GLN A 176 -0.60 1.68 -13.84
N ALA A 177 -1.03 0.97 -12.80
CA ALA A 177 -0.45 1.12 -11.46
C ALA A 177 1.03 0.71 -11.45
N LEU A 178 1.39 -0.35 -12.15
CA LEU A 178 2.79 -0.76 -12.31
C LEU A 178 3.60 0.24 -13.14
N GLN A 179 3.01 0.74 -14.22
CA GLN A 179 3.64 1.74 -15.09
C GLN A 179 3.96 3.02 -14.29
N ASP A 180 2.97 3.55 -13.58
CA ASP A 180 3.10 4.76 -12.77
C ASP A 180 4.15 4.58 -11.67
N GLY A 181 4.13 3.45 -10.97
CA GLY A 181 5.12 3.14 -9.92
C GLY A 181 6.55 3.12 -10.46
N LEU A 182 6.77 2.45 -11.60
CA LEU A 182 8.09 2.40 -12.25
C LEU A 182 8.54 3.78 -12.76
N LEU A 183 7.63 4.56 -13.36
CA LEU A 183 7.93 5.92 -13.81
C LEU A 183 8.31 6.83 -12.64
N ARG A 184 7.55 6.77 -11.53
CA ARG A 184 7.89 7.51 -10.31
C ARG A 184 9.24 7.08 -9.74
N ALA A 185 9.59 5.79 -9.84
CA ALA A 185 10.89 5.34 -9.38
C ALA A 185 12.06 5.92 -10.19
N VAL A 186 11.92 6.00 -11.52
CA VAL A 186 12.90 6.69 -12.38
C VAL A 186 12.99 8.18 -12.01
N GLN A 187 11.86 8.84 -11.78
CA GLN A 187 11.86 10.27 -11.40
C GLN A 187 12.55 10.53 -10.06
N VAL A 188 12.27 9.72 -9.04
CA VAL A 188 12.86 9.85 -7.70
C VAL A 188 14.38 9.71 -7.74
N THR A 189 14.87 8.70 -8.44
CA THR A 189 16.30 8.39 -8.54
C THR A 189 17.06 9.45 -9.34
N GLU A 190 16.53 9.91 -10.47
CA GLU A 190 17.19 10.95 -11.27
C GLU A 190 17.10 12.35 -10.62
N LYS A 191 15.99 12.69 -9.94
CA LYS A 191 15.90 13.93 -9.13
C LYS A 191 16.85 13.91 -7.93
N GLY A 192 16.99 12.75 -7.27
CA GLY A 192 17.94 12.55 -6.18
C GLY A 192 19.39 12.81 -6.60
N LYS A 193 19.76 12.45 -7.84
CA LYS A 193 21.08 12.79 -8.41
C LYS A 193 21.25 14.29 -8.62
N ALA A 194 20.28 14.98 -9.21
CA ALA A 194 20.37 16.42 -9.45
C ALA A 194 20.57 17.21 -8.14
N ALA A 195 19.89 16.80 -7.06
CA ALA A 195 20.05 17.39 -5.73
C ALA A 195 21.42 17.09 -5.09
N ARG A 196 21.95 15.87 -5.27
CA ARG A 196 23.30 15.50 -4.76
C ARG A 196 24.42 16.16 -5.55
N ALA A 197 24.33 16.24 -6.88
CA ALA A 197 25.28 16.94 -7.74
C ALA A 197 25.33 18.45 -7.43
N SER A 198 24.18 19.06 -7.13
CA SER A 198 24.13 20.47 -6.68
C SER A 198 24.77 20.67 -5.30
N LYS A 199 24.65 19.70 -4.38
CA LYS A 199 25.33 19.74 -3.07
C LYS A 199 26.84 19.56 -3.19
N GLU A 200 27.31 18.64 -4.03
CA GLU A 200 28.75 18.42 -4.29
C GLU A 200 29.40 19.62 -4.99
N GLN A 201 28.71 20.30 -5.92
CA GLN A 201 29.17 21.57 -6.49
C GLN A 201 29.25 22.69 -5.43
N LYS A 202 28.29 22.75 -4.51
CA LYS A 202 28.29 23.77 -3.43
C LYS A 202 29.37 23.51 -2.38
N SER A 203 29.74 22.25 -2.11
CA SER A 203 30.85 21.93 -1.19
C SER A 203 32.21 22.22 -1.81
N SER A 204 32.40 21.89 -3.09
CA SER A 204 33.66 22.19 -3.81
C SER A 204 33.89 23.69 -4.01
N LEU A 205 32.83 24.50 -4.15
CA LEU A 205 32.94 25.96 -4.14
C LEU A 205 33.32 26.55 -2.77
N LYS A 206 33.00 25.88 -1.65
CA LYS A 206 33.41 26.32 -0.30
C LYS A 206 34.88 26.02 0.00
N GLU A 207 35.46 24.98 -0.60
CA GLU A 207 36.88 24.65 -0.45
C GLU A 207 37.81 25.54 -1.28
N LEU A 208 37.28 26.25 -2.29
CA LEU A 208 38.04 27.16 -3.17
C LEU A 208 38.14 28.60 -2.66
N ILE A 209 37.51 28.94 -1.53
CA ILE A 209 37.61 30.28 -0.94
C ILE A 209 38.71 30.26 0.13
N PRO A 210 39.87 30.92 -0.07
CA PRO A 210 40.89 30.99 0.96
C PRO A 210 40.33 31.74 2.16
N SER A 211 40.39 31.11 3.33
CA SER A 211 40.03 31.72 4.61
C SER A 211 40.98 32.90 4.86
N VAL A 212 40.48 34.11 4.62
CA VAL A 212 41.14 35.35 5.03
C VAL A 212 41.07 35.39 6.56
N LYS A 213 42.18 35.04 7.21
CA LYS A 213 42.40 35.29 8.63
C LYS A 213 42.66 36.78 8.82
N ASN A 214 41.80 37.44 9.60
CA ASN A 214 42.14 38.67 10.30
C ASN A 214 42.67 38.33 11.69
#